data_AF-A0A2D8LW07-F1
#
_entry.id   AF-A0A2D8LW07-F1
#
_cell.length_a   1.000
_cell.length_b   1.000
_cell.length_c   1.000
_cell.angle_alpha   90.00
_cell.angle_beta   90.00
_cell.angle_gamma   90.00
#
_symmetry.space_group_name_H-M   'P 1'
#
loop_
_entity.id
_entity.type
_entity.pdbx_description
1 polymer ?
#
loop_
_entity_poly.entity_id
_entity_poly.type
_entity_poly.pdbx_seq_one_letter_code
_entity_poly.pdbx_strand_id
1 'polypeptide(L)'
;MHESDQPDGETDELETESVEPETDPAARAAEAELDELNDAFDTVDAALKALDSDDLDQAEALVASLGDPSAVTTDDAEPESSSEA
;
A
#
# COMPACT_ATOMS: atom_id res chain seq x y z
N MET A 1 -57.10 -19.26 -4.15
CA MET A 1 -57.44 -17.92 -3.63
C MET A 1 -56.39 -17.67 -2.53
N HIS A 2 -55.14 -17.37 -2.89
CA HIS A 2 -54.52 -16.03 -2.97
C HIS A 2 -54.78 -15.18 -1.73
N GLU A 3 -53.79 -15.10 -0.82
CA GLU A 3 -53.40 -13.88 -0.08
C GLU A 3 -51.89 -14.00 0.24
N SER A 4 -51.09 -13.35 -0.60
CA SER A 4 -49.68 -13.05 -0.35
C SER A 4 -49.64 -11.76 0.45
N ASP A 5 -49.08 -11.77 1.67
CA ASP A 5 -48.69 -10.53 2.34
C ASP A 5 -47.20 -10.33 2.04
N GLN A 6 -46.95 -9.55 0.99
CA GLN A 6 -45.63 -9.11 0.56
C GLN A 6 -45.02 -8.22 1.65
N PRO A 7 -43.74 -8.38 2.01
CA PRO A 7 -43.06 -7.30 2.71
C PRO A 7 -43.02 -6.08 1.78
N ASP A 8 -43.54 -4.96 2.25
CA ASP A 8 -43.37 -3.62 1.65
C ASP A 8 -41.86 -3.41 1.43
N GLY A 9 -41.46 -3.62 0.18
CA GLY A 9 -40.21 -3.15 -0.35
C GLY A 9 -40.30 -1.64 -0.48
N GLU A 10 -40.08 -0.93 0.62
CA GLU A 10 -39.56 0.43 0.54
C GLU A 10 -38.04 0.27 0.46
N THR A 11 -37.57 -0.13 -0.73
CA THR A 11 -36.20 0.18 -1.12
C THR A 11 -36.17 1.68 -1.24
N ASP A 12 -35.69 2.33 -0.19
CA ASP A 12 -35.36 3.74 -0.17
C ASP A 12 -34.32 3.97 -1.28
N GLU A 13 -34.85 4.34 -2.44
CA GLU A 13 -34.11 4.81 -3.61
C GLU A 13 -33.65 6.23 -3.30
N LEU A 14 -32.68 6.39 -2.41
CA LEU A 14 -31.98 7.66 -2.23
C LEU A 14 -30.49 7.41 -2.29
N GLU A 15 -30.02 7.62 -3.52
CA GLU A 15 -28.85 8.45 -3.75
C GLU A 15 -27.57 7.80 -3.22
N THR A 16 -27.05 6.86 -4.02
CA THR A 16 -25.60 6.83 -4.21
C THR A 16 -25.23 8.21 -4.75
N GLU A 17 -25.07 9.19 -3.86
CA GLU A 17 -24.17 10.30 -4.08
C GLU A 17 -22.97 9.65 -4.71
N SER A 18 -22.73 9.99 -5.98
CA SER A 18 -21.48 9.63 -6.61
C SER A 18 -20.47 10.39 -5.80
N VAL A 19 -20.03 9.79 -4.69
CA VAL A 19 -18.74 10.03 -4.09
C VAL A 19 -17.81 9.63 -5.23
N GLU A 20 -17.59 10.58 -6.14
CA GLU A 20 -16.35 10.67 -6.86
C GLU A 20 -15.33 10.39 -5.76
N PRO A 21 -14.57 9.28 -5.82
CA PRO A 21 -13.60 9.02 -4.79
C PRO A 21 -12.70 10.25 -4.85
N GLU A 22 -12.88 11.17 -3.91
CA GLU A 22 -11.89 12.17 -3.58
C GLU A 22 -10.74 11.28 -3.15
N THR A 23 -9.89 10.93 -4.12
CA THR A 23 -8.75 10.07 -3.91
C THR A 23 -7.94 10.80 -2.87
N ASP A 24 -8.10 10.35 -1.64
CA ASP A 24 -7.48 10.97 -0.49
C ASP A 24 -5.99 11.03 -0.83
N PRO A 25 -5.37 12.22 -0.79
CA PRO A 25 -3.99 12.37 -1.24
C PRO A 25 -3.05 11.49 -0.40
N ALA A 26 -3.41 11.16 0.85
CA ALA A 26 -2.67 10.20 1.65
C ALA A 26 -2.93 8.75 1.19
N ALA A 27 -4.16 8.40 0.78
CA ALA A 27 -4.42 7.10 0.15
C ALA A 27 -3.61 6.93 -1.15
N ARG A 28 -3.53 7.95 -2.01
CA ARG A 28 -2.68 7.89 -3.22
C ARG A 28 -1.19 7.82 -2.92
N ALA A 29 -0.73 8.51 -1.88
CA ALA A 29 0.66 8.41 -1.44
C ALA A 29 0.96 6.99 -0.96
N ALA A 30 0.07 6.41 -0.14
CA ALA A 30 0.20 5.04 0.34
C ALA A 30 0.18 4.02 -0.81
N GLU A 31 -0.65 4.20 -1.84
CA GLU A 31 -0.64 3.35 -3.03
C GLU A 31 0.71 3.41 -3.78
N ALA A 32 1.28 4.61 -3.94
CA ALA A 32 2.59 4.77 -4.58
C ALA A 32 3.72 4.12 -3.76
N GLU A 33 3.67 4.22 -2.43
CA GLU A 33 4.63 3.55 -1.53
C GLU A 33 4.49 2.02 -1.60
N LEU A 34 3.26 1.50 -1.73
CA LEU A 34 3.02 0.06 -1.90
C LEU A 34 3.52 -0.45 -3.26
N ASP A 35 3.37 0.33 -4.33
CA ASP A 35 3.92 0.00 -5.64
C ASP A 35 5.46 -0.05 -5.58
N GLU A 36 6.10 0.94 -4.96
CA GLU A 36 7.55 0.97 -4.77
C GLU A 36 8.04 -0.22 -3.92
N LEU A 37 7.31 -0.57 -2.86
CA LEU A 37 7.60 -1.75 -2.05
C LEU A 37 7.46 -3.05 -2.86
N ASN A 38 6.47 -3.13 -3.75
CA ASN A 38 6.28 -4.30 -4.60
C ASN A 38 7.44 -4.46 -5.61
N ASP A 39 7.88 -3.37 -6.24
CA ASP A 39 9.07 -3.37 -7.12
C ASP A 39 10.34 -3.80 -6.36
N ALA A 40 10.48 -3.41 -5.10
CA ALA A 40 11.57 -3.86 -4.24
C ALA A 40 11.51 -5.38 -3.99
N PHE A 41 10.32 -5.93 -3.72
CA PHE A 41 10.15 -7.38 -3.55
C PHE A 41 10.46 -8.17 -4.82
N ASP A 42 10.03 -7.69 -5.99
CA ASP A 42 10.35 -8.32 -7.28
C ASP A 42 11.87 -8.33 -7.54
N THR A 43 12.57 -7.26 -7.13
CA THR A 43 14.04 -7.19 -7.22
C THR A 43 14.72 -8.20 -6.30
N VAL A 44 14.19 -8.41 -5.08
CA VAL A 44 14.70 -9.43 -4.15
C VAL A 44 14.49 -10.84 -4.71
N ASP A 45 13.33 -11.14 -5.29
CA ASP A 45 13.08 -12.45 -5.93
C ASP A 45 14.07 -12.71 -7.06
N ALA A 46 14.29 -11.71 -7.92
CA ALA A 46 15.27 -11.81 -9.00
C ALA A 46 16.70 -12.06 -8.48
N ALA A 47 17.08 -11.41 -7.38
CA ALA A 47 18.39 -11.61 -6.75
C ALA A 47 18.55 -13.03 -6.17
N LEU A 48 17.51 -13.54 -5.50
CA LEU A 48 17.50 -14.91 -4.98
C LEU A 48 17.57 -15.94 -6.11
N LYS A 49 16.89 -15.69 -7.23
CA LYS A 49 16.94 -16.54 -8.42
C LYS A 49 18.31 -16.52 -9.11
N ALA A 50 18.97 -15.36 -9.14
CA ALA A 50 20.35 -15.24 -9.63
C ALA A 50 21.31 -16.04 -8.74
N LEU A 51 21.12 -16.00 -7.42
CA LEU A 51 21.90 -16.81 -6.47
C LEU A 51 21.67 -18.33 -6.66
N ASP A 52 20.43 -18.75 -6.90
CA ASP A 52 20.10 -20.15 -7.25
C ASP A 52 20.75 -20.59 -8.57
N SER A 53 21.05 -19.63 -9.45
CA SER A 53 21.74 -19.84 -10.73
C SER A 53 23.26 -19.66 -10.65
N ASP A 54 23.82 -19.54 -9.44
CA ASP A 54 25.25 -19.24 -9.17
C ASP A 54 25.75 -17.91 -9.79
N ASP A 55 24.86 -16.98 -10.13
CA ASP A 55 25.21 -15.67 -10.72
C ASP A 55 25.30 -14.57 -9.64
N LEU A 56 26.41 -14.57 -8.89
CA LEU A 56 26.64 -13.67 -7.76
C LEU A 56 26.76 -12.21 -8.19
N ASP A 57 27.40 -11.94 -9.34
CA ASP A 57 27.57 -10.58 -9.87
C ASP A 57 26.20 -9.92 -10.15
N GLN A 58 25.27 -10.66 -10.74
CA GLN A 58 23.90 -10.19 -10.97
C GLN A 58 23.12 -10.00 -9.65
N ALA A 59 23.24 -10.94 -8.72
CA ALA A 59 22.60 -10.82 -7.41
C ALA A 59 23.09 -9.58 -6.65
N GLU A 60 24.40 -9.29 -6.66
CA GLU A 60 24.98 -8.10 -6.02
C GLU A 60 24.47 -6.80 -6.66
N ALA A 61 24.40 -6.74 -7.99
CA ALA A 61 23.89 -5.58 -8.71
C ALA A 61 22.41 -5.28 -8.36
N LEU A 62 21.58 -6.32 -8.25
CA LEU A 62 20.17 -6.19 -7.88
C LEU A 62 20.01 -5.72 -6.43
N VAL A 63 20.81 -6.25 -5.51
CA VAL A 63 20.81 -5.81 -4.10
C VAL A 63 21.27 -4.35 -3.98
N ALA A 64 22.29 -3.94 -4.75
CA ALA A 64 22.73 -2.55 -4.76
C ALA A 64 21.65 -1.59 -5.30
N SER A 65 20.78 -2.06 -6.20
CA SER A 65 19.66 -1.28 -6.74
C SER A 65 18.58 -0.97 -5.70
N LEU A 66 18.47 -1.78 -4.64
CA LEU A 66 17.50 -1.59 -3.54
C LEU A 66 17.92 -0.45 -2.58
N GLY A 67 19.16 0.03 -2.68
CA GLY A 67 19.66 1.12 -1.85
C GLY A 67 20.07 0.69 -0.44
N ASP A 68 20.39 1.67 0.40
CA ASP A 68 20.83 1.42 1.77
C ASP A 68 19.60 1.23 2.69
N PRO A 69 19.44 0.08 3.36
CA PRO A 69 18.31 -0.14 4.25
C PRO A 69 18.31 0.81 5.45
N SER A 70 19.45 1.44 5.77
CA SER A 70 19.54 2.44 6.83
C SER A 70 18.92 3.79 6.44
N ALA A 71 18.59 3.99 5.16
CA ALA A 71 17.92 5.19 4.66
C ALA A 71 16.39 5.15 4.87
N VAL A 72 15.82 4.02 5.31
CA VAL A 72 14.47 3.97 5.89
C VAL A 72 14.54 4.72 7.23
N THR A 73 14.42 6.04 7.14
CA THR A 73 14.03 6.86 8.27
C THR A 73 12.57 6.54 8.49
N THR A 74 12.27 5.64 9.44
CA THR A 74 11.03 5.81 10.19
C THR A 74 11.05 7.27 10.60
N ASP A 75 10.11 8.06 10.10
CA ASP A 75 9.78 9.38 10.61
C ASP A 75 9.32 9.18 12.06
N ASP A 76 10.29 8.88 12.93
CA ASP A 76 10.16 8.87 14.38
C ASP A 76 10.11 10.36 14.70
N ALA A 77 8.92 10.92 14.54
CA ALA A 77 8.58 12.23 15.03
C ALA A 77 9.10 12.31 16.46
N GLU A 78 10.20 13.05 16.65
CA GLU A 78 10.76 13.29 17.97
C GLU A 78 9.60 13.77 18.86
N PRO A 79 9.34 13.15 20.02
CA PRO A 79 8.31 13.66 20.92
C PRO A 79 8.75 15.07 21.31
N GLU A 80 8.04 16.09 20.83
CA GLU A 80 8.21 17.49 21.20
C GLU A 80 8.40 17.52 22.72
N SER A 81 9.63 17.81 23.16
CA SER A 81 9.92 17.92 24.58
C SER A 81 9.08 19.08 25.10
N SER A 82 7.96 18.75 25.73
CA SER A 82 7.04 19.69 26.35
C SER A 82 7.79 20.43 27.46
N SER A 83 8.44 21.53 27.09
CA SER A 83 9.10 22.45 28.00
C SER A 83 8.00 23.27 28.67
N GLU A 84 7.49 22.73 29.78
CA GLU A 84 6.65 23.46 30.73
C GLU A 84 7.49 24.60 31.33
N ALA A 85 7.11 25.84 31.01
CA ALA A 85 7.71 27.07 31.53
C ALA A 85 6.86 27.66 32.66
#